data_AF-A0A7V6I1K9-F1
#
_entry.id   AF-A0A7V6I1K9-F1
#
_cell.length_a   1.000
_cell.length_b   1.000
_cell.length_c   1.000
_cell.angle_alpha   90.00
_cell.angle_beta   90.00
_cell.angle_gamma   90.00
#
_symmetry.space_group_name_H-M   'P 1'
#
loop_
_entity.id
_entity.type
_entity.pdbx_description
1 polymer ?
#
loop_
_entity_poly.entity_id
_entity_poly.type
_entity_poly.pdbx_seq_one_letter_code
_entity_poly.pdbx_strand_id
1 'polypeptide(L)' 'MKAKRQKHSGAFKAKVAIEALQERETLSEHSKRYGIHPNQIARWKREFLDRPKKISNSCA' A
#
# COMPACT_ATOMS: atom_id res chain seq x y z
N MET A 1 -17.54 -17.41 0.69
CA MET A 1 -17.00 -16.94 -0.60
C MET A 1 -15.52 -16.64 -0.45
N LYS A 2 -14.63 -17.28 -1.22
CA LYS A 2 -13.18 -17.02 -1.16
C LYS A 2 -12.88 -15.72 -1.91
N ALA A 3 -12.58 -14.64 -1.19
CA ALA A 3 -12.07 -13.42 -1.81
C ALA A 3 -10.78 -13.77 -2.57
N LYS A 4 -10.85 -13.73 -3.89
CA LYS A 4 -9.72 -14.00 -4.80
C LYS A 4 -8.70 -12.91 -4.51
N ARG A 5 -7.69 -13.23 -3.70
CA ARG A 5 -6.67 -12.29 -3.25
C ARG A 5 -5.86 -11.86 -4.47
N GLN A 6 -6.24 -10.73 -5.08
CA GLN A 6 -5.48 -10.15 -6.18
C GLN A 6 -4.06 -9.87 -5.68
N LYS A 7 -3.08 -10.49 -6.33
CA LYS A 7 -1.67 -10.30 -6.00
C LYS A 7 -1.21 -9.01 -6.68
N HIS A 8 -1.23 -7.91 -5.94
CA HIS A 8 -0.56 -6.67 -6.37
C HIS A 8 0.94 -6.79 -6.18
N SER A 9 1.72 -6.43 -7.22
CA SER A 9 3.18 -6.41 -7.16
C SER A 9 3.67 -5.40 -6.11
N GLY A 10 4.86 -5.66 -5.53
CA GLY A 10 5.43 -4.78 -4.50
C GLY A 10 5.62 -3.34 -4.97
N ALA A 11 6.05 -3.17 -6.23
CA ALA A 11 6.20 -1.86 -6.86
C ALA A 11 4.87 -1.10 -6.98
N PHE A 12 3.79 -1.79 -7.33
CA PHE A 12 2.46 -1.19 -7.42
C PHE A 12 1.94 -0.73 -6.04
N LYS A 13 2.13 -1.55 -5.00
CA LYS A 13 1.77 -1.16 -3.63
C LYS A 13 2.57 0.04 -3.14
N ALA A 14 3.86 0.11 -3.46
CA ALA A 14 4.72 1.24 -3.11
C ALA A 14 4.26 2.52 -3.81
N LYS A 15 3.96 2.46 -5.11
CA LYS A 15 3.41 3.60 -5.87
C LYS A 15 2.12 4.13 -5.23
N VAL A 16 1.17 3.25 -4.97
CA VAL A 16 -0.12 3.62 -4.35
C VAL A 16 0.07 4.16 -2.93
N ALA A 17 0.99 3.60 -2.14
CA ALA A 17 1.29 4.10 -0.80
C ALA A 17 1.92 5.50 -0.84
N ILE A 18 2.82 5.76 -1.78
CA ILE A 18 3.46 7.07 -1.98
C ILE A 18 2.42 8.11 -2.40
N GLU A 19 1.59 7.82 -3.39
CA GLU A 19 0.49 8.71 -3.81
C GLU A 19 -0.46 9.01 -2.65
N ALA A 20 -0.80 7.98 -1.87
CA ALA A 20 -1.68 8.17 -0.74
C ALA A 20 -1.01 8.95 0.42
N LEU A 21 0.32 8.93 0.53
CA LEU A 21 1.10 9.75 1.49
C LEU A 21 1.25 11.21 1.04
N GLN A 22 1.13 11.50 -0.25
CA GLN A 22 1.22 12.87 -0.75
C GLN A 22 -0.02 13.72 -0.42
N GLU A 23 -1.07 13.13 0.16
CA GLU A 23 -2.32 13.77 0.63
C GLU A 23 -3.04 14.65 -0.43
N ARG A 24 -2.62 14.58 -1.70
CA ARG A 24 -3.19 15.32 -2.82
C ARG A 24 -4.63 14.89 -3.13
N GLU A 25 -4.94 13.63 -2.86
CA GLU A 25 -6.23 13.03 -3.14
C GLU A 25 -6.66 12.14 -1.96
N THR A 26 -7.96 12.10 -1.68
CA THR A 26 -8.49 11.28 -0.59
C THR A 26 -8.33 9.78 -0.89
N LEU A 27 -8.36 8.94 0.14
CA LEU A 27 -8.34 7.47 -0.03
C LEU A 27 -9.51 6.98 -0.89
N SER A 28 -10.63 7.70 -0.89
CA SER A 28 -11.80 7.41 -1.72
C SER A 28 -11.52 7.64 -3.20
N GLU A 29 -10.82 8.72 -3.54
CA GLU A 29 -10.45 9.03 -4.93
C GLU A 29 -9.42 8.03 -5.47
N HIS A 30 -8.42 7.66 -4.66
CA HIS A 30 -7.47 6.60 -5.00
C HIS A 30 -8.17 5.25 -5.18
N SER A 31 -9.19 4.98 -4.36
CA SER A 31 -10.01 3.77 -4.51
C SER A 31 -10.75 3.73 -5.83
N LYS A 32 -11.25 4.87 -6.32
CA LYS A 32 -11.91 4.96 -7.63
C LYS A 32 -10.90 4.83 -8.78
N ARG A 33 -9.77 5.54 -8.69
CA ARG A 33 -8.73 5.57 -9.73
C ARG A 33 -8.09 4.20 -9.95
N TYR A 34 -7.79 3.50 -8.86
CA TYR A 34 -7.09 2.22 -8.92
C TYR A 34 -8.02 1.00 -8.75
N GLY A 35 -9.29 1.21 -8.42
CA GLY A 35 -10.24 0.13 -8.11
C GLY A 35 -9.93 -0.61 -6.80
N ILE A 36 -9.22 0.04 -5.87
CA ILE A 36 -8.67 -0.60 -4.66
C ILE A 36 -9.42 -0.12 -3.43
N HIS A 37 -9.99 -1.04 -2.68
CA HIS A 37 -10.72 -0.70 -1.46
C HIS A 37 -9.86 0.17 -0.50
N PRO A 38 -10.41 1.25 0.10
CA PRO A 38 -9.64 2.19 0.94
C PRO A 38 -8.92 1.51 2.11
N ASN A 39 -9.51 0.48 2.72
CA ASN A 39 -8.85 -0.36 3.73
C ASN A 39 -7.55 -1.03 3.25
N GLN A 40 -7.46 -1.42 1.97
CA GLN A 40 -6.23 -1.99 1.40
C GLN A 40 -5.14 -0.92 1.23
N ILE A 41 -5.53 0.30 0.83
CA ILE A 41 -4.62 1.44 0.71
C ILE A 41 -4.07 1.81 2.10
N ALA A 42 -4.92 1.88 3.12
CA ALA A 42 -4.49 2.12 4.49
C ALA A 42 -3.53 1.03 5.01
N ARG A 43 -3.81 -0.24 4.68
CA ARG A 43 -2.90 -1.35 4.99
C ARG A 43 -1.55 -1.20 4.30
N TRP A 44 -1.50 -0.80 3.03
CA TRP A 44 -0.25 -0.61 2.30
C TRP A 44 0.53 0.61 2.76
N LYS A 45 -0.13 1.69 3.19
CA LYS A 45 0.54 2.81 3.88
C LYS A 45 1.30 2.30 5.11
N ARG A 46 0.63 1.51 5.97
CA ARG A 46 1.26 0.92 7.15
C ARG A 46 2.39 -0.03 6.78
N GLU A 47 2.19 -0.91 5.80
CA GLU A 47 3.23 -1.85 5.34
C GLU A 47 4.43 -1.12 4.69
N PHE A 48 4.20 0.01 4.02
CA PHE A 48 5.26 0.85 3.46
C PHE A 48 6.07 1.57 4.54
N LEU A 49 5.40 2.08 5.58
CA LEU A 49 6.05 2.68 6.75
C LEU A 49 6.74 1.67 7.67
N ASP A 50 6.29 0.40 7.66
CA ASP A 50 6.90 -0.68 8.43
C ASP A 50 8.12 -1.31 7.71
N ARG A 51 8.12 -1.34 6.37
CA ARG A 51 9.25 -1.82 5.55
C ARG A 51 10.62 -1.16 5.81
N PRO A 52 10.79 0.13 6.13
CA PRO A 52 12.11 0.66 6.52
C PRO A 52 12.70 -0.04 7.76
N LYS A 53 11.87 -0.69 8.58
CA LYS A 53 12.34 -1.40 9.79
C LYS A 53 12.91 -2.80 9.51
N LYS A 54 12.73 -3.35 8.29
CA LYS A 54 13.22 -4.68 7.92
C LYS A 54 14.52 -4.68 7.10
N ILE A 55 15.17 -3.51 6.94
CA ILE A 55 16.46 -3.37 6.23
C ILE A 55 17.64 -3.27 7.21
N SER A 56 17.41 -3.06 8.52
CA SER A 56 18.48 -3.10 9.52
C SER A 56 18.25 -4.22 10.53
N ASN A 57 18.47 -5.47 10.10
CA ASN A 57 18.92 -6.56 10.96
C ASN A 57 19.44 -7.69 10.07
N SER A 58 20.58 -7.43 9.47
CA SER A 58 21.54 -8.46 9.07
C SER A 58 22.91 -7.91 9.43
N CYS A 59 23.28 -8.03 10.69
CA CYS A 59 24.69 -8.11 11.07
C CYS A 59 24.77 -9.32 12.00
N ALA A 60 25.09 -10.46 11.39
CA ALA A 60 25.80 -11.54 12.05
C ALA A 60 27.29 -11.13 12.07
#